data_AF-C1B2H9-F1
#
_entry.id   AF-C1B2H9-F1
#
_cell.length_a   1.000
_cell.length_b   1.000
_cell.length_c   1.000
_cell.angle_alpha   90.00
_cell.angle_beta   90.00
_cell.angle_gamma   90.00
#
_symmetry.space_group_name_H-M   'P 1'
#
loop_
_entity.id
_entity.type
_entity.pdbx_description
1 polymer ?
#
loop_
_entity_poly.entity_id
_entity_poly.type
_entity_poly.pdbx_seq_one_letter_code
_entity_poly.pdbx_strand_id
1 'polypeptide(L)'
;MFVFIRRGIASSLGAIVLAAAGGLSAPAVAQPAPPPVQWLCTPEMASDPCDLGSDTTDLGTGVVSAADQVDESDKPVDCFYVYPTVSDQLALNADLTPQPEVQSIASYQAARFSSQCRVFAPIYRQMTLTPGIEAALVGAPLAQTAYGDVLGAWNEYLAHENNGRGVILIGHSQGTMMLRKLIRDQIDPNPELRKKLVGAFLMGGNVTTARGSTVGGDFQNIPVCTEQGESGCVVAYSTAVADPTVSLFGNSSFDALSPVMGLPSGPGYQIACTDPAVLSGNTDPVGLTIPSSPFAFGIISVLLGYTSFPHGAPTSASSWTTIAERTVGGCTDTNGYRFYQFHLTDPTGQPVNELPLFNTHLVDVNLGYDRLISIAEQQTENWQASA
;
A
#
# COMPACT_ATOMS: atom_id res chain seq x y z
N MET A 1 5.38 82.98 -74.37
CA MET A 1 6.56 82.52 -75.15
C MET A 1 7.07 81.27 -74.47
N PHE A 2 7.10 80.13 -75.18
CA PHE A 2 7.90 78.89 -75.02
C PHE A 2 8.57 78.59 -73.65
N VAL A 3 8.70 77.38 -73.09
CA VAL A 3 8.47 75.98 -73.46
C VAL A 3 8.76 75.15 -72.18
N PHE A 4 8.23 73.93 -72.13
CA PHE A 4 8.43 72.86 -71.13
C PHE A 4 9.89 72.58 -70.70
N ILE A 5 10.08 71.98 -69.50
CA ILE A 5 10.80 70.70 -69.31
C ILE A 5 10.60 70.15 -67.88
N ARG A 6 10.42 68.82 -67.83
CA ARG A 6 10.16 67.91 -66.71
C ARG A 6 11.14 68.04 -65.52
N ARG A 7 10.62 67.88 -64.30
CA ARG A 7 11.38 67.36 -63.15
C ARG A 7 10.60 66.24 -62.47
N GLY A 8 11.01 65.00 -62.74
CA GLY A 8 10.60 63.83 -61.97
C GLY A 8 11.34 63.83 -60.64
N ILE A 9 10.58 63.72 -59.55
CA ILE A 9 11.09 63.62 -58.19
C ILE A 9 11.51 62.16 -57.98
N ALA A 10 12.79 61.94 -57.71
CA ALA A 10 13.34 60.64 -57.37
C ALA A 10 12.91 60.24 -55.95
N SER A 11 12.25 59.09 -55.83
CA SER A 11 11.82 58.49 -54.56
C SER A 11 13.02 57.93 -53.81
N SER A 12 13.29 58.47 -52.62
CA SER A 12 14.28 57.95 -51.68
C SER A 12 13.74 56.68 -50.99
N LEU A 13 14.47 55.57 -51.10
CA LEU A 13 14.18 54.33 -50.37
C LEU A 13 14.39 54.53 -48.86
N GLY A 14 13.31 54.45 -48.08
CA GLY A 14 13.37 54.17 -46.64
C GLY A 14 13.17 52.68 -46.41
N ALA A 15 14.23 51.96 -46.09
CA ALA A 15 14.15 50.56 -45.70
C ALA A 15 13.62 50.46 -44.26
N ILE A 16 12.41 49.92 -44.10
CA ILE A 16 11.86 49.50 -42.81
C ILE A 16 12.54 48.17 -42.44
N VAL A 17 13.35 48.18 -41.39
CA VAL A 17 13.91 46.95 -40.80
C VAL A 17 12.81 46.29 -39.96
N LEU A 18 12.19 45.23 -40.48
CA LEU A 18 11.39 44.30 -39.68
C LEU A 18 12.35 43.44 -38.86
N ALA A 19 12.40 43.67 -37.55
CA ALA A 19 13.06 42.77 -36.62
C ALA A 19 12.17 41.53 -36.44
N ALA A 20 12.51 40.42 -37.10
CA ALA A 20 11.92 39.13 -36.84
C ALA A 20 12.44 38.61 -35.48
N ALA A 21 11.60 38.67 -34.46
CA ALA A 21 11.83 37.97 -33.20
C ALA A 21 11.59 36.46 -33.42
N GLY A 22 12.63 35.75 -33.87
CA GLY A 22 12.63 34.29 -33.89
C GLY A 22 12.73 33.77 -32.46
N GLY A 23 11.62 33.30 -31.91
CA GLY A 23 11.62 32.51 -30.67
C GLY A 23 12.32 31.18 -30.93
N LEU A 24 13.52 31.02 -30.38
CA LEU A 24 14.20 29.73 -30.32
C LEU A 24 13.49 28.86 -29.27
N SER A 25 12.58 28.01 -29.71
CA SER A 25 12.08 26.89 -28.90
C SER A 25 13.22 25.90 -28.73
N ALA A 26 13.72 25.75 -27.50
CA ALA A 26 14.65 24.66 -27.18
C ALA A 26 13.97 23.31 -27.46
N PRO A 27 14.66 22.33 -28.06
CA PRO A 27 14.08 21.02 -28.29
C PRO A 27 13.74 20.39 -26.94
N ALA A 28 12.48 19.96 -26.78
CA ALA A 28 12.08 19.16 -25.64
C ALA A 28 12.91 17.87 -25.67
N VAL A 29 13.79 17.70 -24.68
CA VAL A 29 14.48 16.43 -24.47
C VAL A 29 13.40 15.41 -24.13
N ALA A 30 13.17 14.45 -25.03
CA ALA A 30 12.26 13.36 -24.77
C ALA A 30 12.73 12.63 -23.51
N GLN A 31 11.87 12.55 -22.50
CA GLN A 31 12.13 11.73 -21.32
C GLN A 31 12.29 10.28 -21.80
N PRO A 32 13.29 9.52 -21.30
CA PRO A 32 13.39 8.10 -21.61
C PRO A 32 12.08 7.40 -21.23
N ALA A 33 11.65 6.45 -22.07
CA ALA A 33 10.47 5.65 -21.77
C ALA A 33 10.64 4.96 -20.40
N PRO A 34 9.59 4.89 -19.57
CA PRO A 34 9.67 4.16 -18.31
C PRO A 34 10.09 2.71 -18.57
N PRO A 35 10.84 2.08 -17.64
CA PRO A 35 11.19 0.68 -17.76
C PRO A 35 9.92 -0.18 -17.85
N PRO A 36 9.96 -1.34 -18.52
CA PRO A 36 8.84 -2.27 -18.52
C PRO A 36 8.49 -2.68 -17.09
N VAL A 37 7.19 -2.86 -16.83
CA VAL A 37 6.70 -3.32 -15.52
C VAL A 37 7.21 -4.74 -15.28
N GLN A 38 7.83 -4.95 -14.12
CA GLN A 38 8.23 -6.27 -13.67
C GLN A 38 7.29 -6.71 -12.55
N TRP A 39 6.67 -7.87 -12.71
CA TRP A 39 5.77 -8.43 -11.72
C TRP A 39 6.54 -9.29 -10.71
N LEU A 40 6.31 -9.01 -9.43
CA LEU A 40 6.68 -9.88 -8.32
C LEU A 40 5.70 -11.06 -8.20
N CYS A 41 4.41 -10.78 -8.41
CA CYS A 41 3.32 -11.74 -8.38
C CYS A 41 2.40 -11.52 -9.58
N THR A 42 1.96 -12.61 -10.21
CA THR A 42 0.97 -12.62 -11.28
C THR A 42 0.43 -14.06 -11.43
N PRO A 43 -0.87 -14.25 -11.72
CA PRO A 43 -1.47 -15.58 -11.86
C PRO A 43 -0.81 -16.50 -12.89
N GLU A 44 -0.06 -15.95 -13.85
CA GLU A 44 0.65 -16.74 -14.87
C GLU A 44 2.02 -17.25 -14.39
N MET A 45 2.50 -16.81 -13.21
CA MET A 45 3.82 -17.15 -12.71
C MET A 45 3.84 -18.57 -12.13
N ALA A 46 4.77 -19.40 -12.60
CA ALA A 46 4.90 -20.79 -12.13
C ALA A 46 5.37 -20.95 -10.67
N SER A 47 5.97 -19.91 -10.10
CA SER A 47 6.44 -19.88 -8.71
C SER A 47 6.15 -18.52 -8.12
N ASP A 48 4.86 -18.24 -7.94
CA ASP A 48 4.37 -16.98 -7.41
C ASP A 48 4.53 -16.94 -5.87
N PRO A 49 5.31 -15.99 -5.30
CA PRO A 49 5.43 -15.86 -3.85
C PRO A 49 4.12 -15.40 -3.19
N CYS A 50 3.18 -14.85 -3.96
CA CYS A 50 1.83 -14.52 -3.53
C CYS A 50 0.83 -15.69 -3.68
N ASP A 51 1.25 -16.90 -4.07
CA ASP A 51 0.35 -18.06 -4.12
C ASP A 51 0.91 -19.24 -3.34
N LEU A 52 0.61 -19.26 -2.05
CA LEU A 52 0.94 -20.36 -1.15
C LEU A 52 -0.31 -21.21 -0.89
N GLY A 53 -0.10 -22.51 -0.64
CA GLY A 53 -1.17 -23.36 -0.11
C GLY A 53 -1.81 -22.73 1.13
N SER A 54 -3.12 -22.87 1.29
CA SER A 54 -3.87 -22.24 2.39
C SER A 54 -3.96 -23.11 3.65
N ASP A 55 -3.39 -24.33 3.61
CA ASP A 55 -3.38 -25.21 4.77
C ASP A 55 -2.62 -24.55 5.94
N THR A 56 -3.22 -24.63 7.12
CA THR A 56 -2.78 -23.88 8.29
C THR A 56 -2.75 -24.80 9.51
N THR A 57 -1.61 -24.81 10.21
CA THR A 57 -1.52 -25.42 11.55
C THR A 57 -1.69 -24.34 12.62
N ASP A 58 -2.66 -24.51 13.51
CA ASP A 58 -2.81 -23.69 14.71
C ASP A 58 -2.05 -24.32 15.88
N LEU A 59 -0.98 -23.66 16.35
CA LEU A 59 -0.17 -24.16 17.46
C LEU A 59 -0.86 -24.09 18.83
N GLY A 60 -1.89 -23.27 18.97
CA GLY A 60 -2.66 -23.14 20.22
C GLY A 60 -3.62 -24.30 20.44
N THR A 61 -4.15 -24.86 19.35
CA THR A 61 -5.14 -25.96 19.39
C THR A 61 -4.59 -27.29 18.87
N GLY A 62 -3.51 -27.26 18.09
CA GLY A 62 -2.97 -28.41 17.36
C GLY A 62 -3.80 -28.79 16.12
N VAL A 63 -4.81 -28.01 15.76
CA VAL A 63 -5.67 -28.27 14.61
C VAL A 63 -4.94 -27.92 13.31
N VAL A 64 -5.10 -28.78 12.30
CA VAL A 64 -4.64 -28.53 10.94
C VAL A 64 -5.87 -28.32 10.06
N SER A 65 -6.02 -27.11 9.53
CA SER A 65 -7.01 -26.79 8.51
C SER A 65 -6.47 -27.23 7.14
N ALA A 66 -7.30 -27.93 6.38
CA ALA A 66 -6.95 -28.35 5.02
C ALA A 66 -6.80 -27.12 4.10
N ALA A 67 -6.00 -27.26 3.05
CA ALA A 67 -5.94 -26.25 2.01
C ALA A 67 -7.25 -26.22 1.22
N ASP A 68 -7.84 -25.04 1.12
CA ASP A 68 -8.80 -24.72 0.07
C ASP A 68 -8.01 -24.32 -1.19
N GLN A 69 -8.30 -25.00 -2.30
CA GLN A 69 -7.73 -24.69 -3.61
C GLN A 69 -8.82 -24.07 -4.46
N VAL A 70 -8.66 -22.80 -4.78
CA VAL A 70 -9.54 -22.06 -5.69
C VAL A 70 -8.74 -21.80 -6.95
N ASP A 71 -9.21 -22.35 -8.08
CA ASP A 71 -8.57 -22.11 -9.37
C ASP A 71 -8.58 -20.60 -9.69
N GLU A 72 -7.51 -20.09 -10.30
CA GLU A 72 -7.40 -18.67 -10.67
C GLU A 72 -8.59 -18.16 -11.51
N SER A 73 -9.19 -19.03 -12.32
CA SER A 73 -10.38 -18.70 -13.13
C SER A 73 -11.65 -18.49 -12.31
N ASP A 74 -11.72 -19.09 -11.12
CA ASP A 74 -12.89 -19.08 -10.25
C ASP A 74 -12.85 -17.92 -9.25
N LYS A 75 -11.67 -17.29 -9.08
CA LYS A 75 -11.52 -16.10 -8.25
C LYS A 75 -12.36 -14.96 -8.86
N PRO A 76 -13.25 -14.30 -8.11
CA PRO A 76 -14.21 -13.32 -8.65
C PRO A 76 -13.60 -11.94 -8.93
N VAL A 77 -12.54 -11.58 -8.19
CA VAL A 77 -11.91 -10.27 -8.22
C VAL A 77 -10.39 -10.39 -8.30
N ASP A 78 -9.71 -9.27 -8.46
CA ASP A 78 -8.25 -9.19 -8.48
C ASP A 78 -7.75 -8.49 -7.21
N CYS A 79 -6.51 -8.78 -6.82
CA CYS A 79 -5.80 -8.02 -5.80
C CYS A 79 -4.63 -7.29 -6.43
N PHE A 80 -4.51 -5.99 -6.15
CA PHE A 80 -3.34 -5.21 -6.50
C PHE A 80 -2.56 -4.90 -5.21
N TYR A 81 -1.46 -5.63 -5.00
CA TYR A 81 -0.66 -5.56 -3.79
C TYR A 81 0.60 -4.70 -4.00
N VAL A 82 0.83 -3.74 -3.10
CA VAL A 82 2.06 -2.94 -3.06
C VAL A 82 2.76 -3.20 -1.73
N TYR A 83 3.93 -3.84 -1.81
CA TYR A 83 4.69 -4.30 -0.64
C TYR A 83 5.39 -3.14 0.11
N PRO A 84 5.74 -3.31 1.40
CA PRO A 84 6.39 -2.29 2.22
C PRO A 84 7.90 -2.17 1.92
N THR A 85 8.61 -1.34 2.67
CA THR A 85 10.08 -1.35 2.59
C THR A 85 10.65 -2.62 3.20
N VAL A 86 11.33 -3.44 2.41
CA VAL A 86 12.03 -4.65 2.89
C VAL A 86 13.45 -4.82 2.35
N SER A 87 13.82 -4.14 1.26
CA SER A 87 15.13 -4.36 0.63
C SER A 87 16.29 -4.03 1.58
N ASP A 88 17.27 -4.94 1.62
CA ASP A 88 18.51 -4.77 2.37
C ASP A 88 19.59 -3.99 1.59
N GLN A 89 19.25 -3.47 0.40
CA GLN A 89 20.20 -2.71 -0.42
C GLN A 89 20.62 -1.41 0.26
N LEU A 90 21.94 -1.18 0.31
CA LEU A 90 22.53 0.10 0.71
C LEU A 90 22.49 1.10 -0.45
N ALA A 91 21.28 1.47 -0.86
CA ALA A 91 20.99 2.43 -1.93
C ALA A 91 19.86 3.37 -1.47
N LEU A 92 19.64 4.50 -2.17
CA LEU A 92 18.52 5.40 -1.82
C LEU A 92 17.16 4.81 -2.20
N ASN A 93 17.04 4.34 -3.43
CA ASN A 93 15.97 3.45 -3.87
C ASN A 93 16.58 2.08 -4.18
N ALA A 94 15.86 1.01 -3.89
CA ALA A 94 16.22 -0.33 -4.34
C ALA A 94 16.15 -0.40 -5.89
N ASP A 95 16.87 -1.34 -6.47
CA ASP A 95 16.69 -1.70 -7.88
C ASP A 95 15.40 -2.53 -8.10
N LEU A 96 15.17 -2.96 -9.34
CA LEU A 96 14.01 -3.77 -9.74
C LEU A 96 14.25 -5.28 -9.60
N THR A 97 15.29 -5.71 -8.88
CA THR A 97 15.58 -7.13 -8.69
C THR A 97 14.69 -7.70 -7.57
N PRO A 98 13.93 -8.78 -7.78
CA PRO A 98 13.14 -9.42 -6.73
C PRO A 98 14.05 -10.21 -5.77
N GLN A 99 14.61 -9.51 -4.78
CA GLN A 99 15.48 -10.12 -3.78
C GLN A 99 14.69 -11.08 -2.86
N PRO A 100 15.36 -12.03 -2.18
CA PRO A 100 14.67 -13.02 -1.33
C PRO A 100 13.75 -12.42 -0.26
N GLU A 101 14.11 -11.28 0.31
CA GLU A 101 13.30 -10.55 1.28
C GLU A 101 12.06 -9.88 0.65
N VAL A 102 12.15 -9.47 -0.62
CA VAL A 102 11.00 -8.98 -1.41
C VAL A 102 10.02 -10.12 -1.72
N GLN A 103 10.52 -11.31 -2.03
CA GLN A 103 9.67 -12.50 -2.21
C GLN A 103 9.04 -12.93 -0.88
N SER A 104 9.82 -12.93 0.21
CA SER A 104 9.33 -13.30 1.54
C SER A 104 8.18 -12.41 2.01
N ILE A 105 8.27 -11.09 1.80
CA ILE A 105 7.20 -10.18 2.24
C ILE A 105 5.91 -10.34 1.42
N ALA A 106 6.01 -10.69 0.14
CA ALA A 106 4.84 -11.03 -0.66
C ALA A 106 4.11 -12.24 -0.10
N SER A 107 4.85 -13.29 0.27
CA SER A 107 4.28 -14.44 0.97
C SER A 107 3.66 -14.06 2.31
N TYR A 108 4.31 -13.18 3.09
CA TYR A 108 3.82 -12.80 4.41
C TYR A 108 2.54 -11.96 4.38
N GLN A 109 2.35 -11.09 3.39
CA GLN A 109 1.29 -10.06 3.44
C GLN A 109 0.25 -10.15 2.32
N ALA A 110 0.52 -10.87 1.24
CA ALA A 110 -0.40 -11.01 0.12
C ALA A 110 -0.87 -12.44 -0.11
N ALA A 111 -0.04 -13.46 0.16
CA ALA A 111 -0.37 -14.82 -0.26
C ALA A 111 -1.67 -15.38 0.33
N ARG A 112 -2.07 -14.98 1.53
CA ARG A 112 -3.33 -15.45 2.12
C ARG A 112 -4.56 -14.91 1.39
N PHE A 113 -4.44 -13.74 0.76
CA PHE A 113 -5.49 -13.17 -0.09
C PHE A 113 -5.64 -13.91 -1.41
N SER A 114 -4.69 -14.76 -1.83
CA SER A 114 -4.83 -15.55 -3.07
C SER A 114 -6.04 -16.48 -3.02
N SER A 115 -6.55 -16.83 -1.83
CA SER A 115 -7.82 -17.55 -1.67
C SER A 115 -9.04 -16.79 -2.21
N GLN A 116 -8.97 -15.45 -2.29
CA GLN A 116 -10.08 -14.56 -2.63
C GLN A 116 -9.95 -13.93 -4.01
N CYS A 117 -8.71 -13.74 -4.48
CA CYS A 117 -8.42 -12.89 -5.64
C CYS A 117 -7.18 -13.33 -6.41
N ARG A 118 -7.15 -13.00 -7.70
CA ARG A 118 -5.94 -13.12 -8.53
C ARG A 118 -4.95 -12.03 -8.12
N VAL A 119 -3.74 -12.37 -7.68
CA VAL A 119 -2.81 -11.39 -7.09
C VAL A 119 -1.85 -10.82 -8.13
N PHE A 120 -1.83 -9.50 -8.26
CA PHE A 120 -0.88 -8.73 -9.06
C PHE A 120 -0.06 -7.84 -8.12
N ALA A 121 1.26 -8.00 -8.14
CA ALA A 121 2.16 -7.19 -7.33
C ALA A 121 3.35 -6.72 -8.17
N PRO A 122 3.57 -5.42 -8.37
CA PRO A 122 4.71 -4.95 -9.14
C PRO A 122 5.96 -4.90 -8.27
N ILE A 123 7.11 -5.19 -8.86
CA ILE A 123 8.39 -4.73 -8.32
C ILE A 123 8.52 -3.25 -8.61
N TYR A 124 8.84 -2.49 -7.57
CA TYR A 124 9.05 -1.05 -7.67
C TYR A 124 10.29 -0.63 -6.90
N ARG A 125 10.89 0.49 -7.31
CA ARG A 125 12.10 1.06 -6.69
C ARG A 125 11.77 1.69 -5.33
N GLN A 126 11.43 0.85 -4.35
CA GLN A 126 11.13 1.23 -2.97
C GLN A 126 12.24 2.08 -2.38
N MET A 127 11.88 3.04 -1.51
CA MET A 127 12.89 3.71 -0.67
C MET A 127 13.38 2.70 0.35
N THR A 128 14.68 2.45 0.41
CA THR A 128 15.29 1.46 1.31
C THR A 128 15.22 1.88 2.77
N LEU A 129 15.34 0.92 3.70
CA LEU A 129 15.35 1.22 5.13
C LEU A 129 16.50 2.18 5.50
N THR A 130 17.67 1.96 4.90
CA THR A 130 18.84 2.81 5.10
C THR A 130 19.65 2.87 3.81
N PRO A 131 20.00 4.05 3.29
CA PRO A 131 19.65 5.41 3.77
C PRO A 131 18.37 6.00 3.15
N GLY A 132 17.55 5.24 2.43
CA GLY A 132 16.46 5.75 1.59
C GLY A 132 15.40 6.57 2.33
N ILE A 133 14.77 6.02 3.37
CA ILE A 133 13.71 6.72 4.12
C ILE A 133 14.23 8.03 4.72
N GLU A 134 15.41 8.02 5.33
CA GLU A 134 16.03 9.21 5.91
C GLU A 134 16.26 10.30 4.86
N ALA A 135 16.81 9.92 3.70
CA ALA A 135 17.03 10.83 2.59
C ALA A 135 15.72 11.43 2.04
N ALA A 136 14.65 10.64 1.98
CA ALA A 136 13.33 11.11 1.56
C ALA A 136 12.75 12.13 2.55
N LEU A 137 12.90 11.89 3.85
CA LEU A 137 12.45 12.81 4.91
C LEU A 137 13.17 14.17 4.86
N VAL A 138 14.40 14.23 4.35
CA VAL A 138 15.13 15.50 4.12
C VAL A 138 14.92 16.08 2.71
N GLY A 139 13.99 15.53 1.93
CA GLY A 139 13.51 16.12 0.67
C GLY A 139 14.06 15.47 -0.61
N ALA A 140 14.75 14.33 -0.54
CA ALA A 140 15.14 13.60 -1.75
C ALA A 140 13.89 13.03 -2.46
N PRO A 141 13.79 13.12 -3.80
CA PRO A 141 12.57 12.75 -4.55
C PRO A 141 12.41 11.23 -4.75
N LEU A 142 12.75 10.44 -3.73
CA LEU A 142 12.81 8.98 -3.78
C LEU A 142 11.40 8.36 -3.80
N ALA A 143 10.46 9.00 -3.10
CA ALA A 143 9.07 8.57 -3.05
C ALA A 143 8.36 8.76 -4.40
N GLN A 144 8.71 9.81 -5.16
CA GLN A 144 8.17 10.05 -6.50
C GLN A 144 8.66 9.01 -7.50
N THR A 145 9.91 8.55 -7.37
CA THR A 145 10.45 7.45 -8.20
C THR A 145 9.69 6.15 -7.92
N ALA A 146 9.54 5.78 -6.65
CA ALA A 146 8.77 4.61 -6.23
C ALA A 146 7.31 4.68 -6.73
N TYR A 147 6.66 5.84 -6.56
CA TYR A 147 5.29 6.05 -7.02
C TYR A 147 5.13 5.98 -8.53
N GLY A 148 6.11 6.48 -9.29
CA GLY A 148 6.12 6.39 -10.76
C GLY A 148 6.06 4.95 -11.25
N ASP A 149 6.82 4.05 -10.60
CA ASP A 149 6.80 2.62 -10.91
C ASP A 149 5.44 1.98 -10.56
N VAL A 150 4.89 2.29 -9.37
CA VAL A 150 3.58 1.77 -8.94
C VAL A 150 2.45 2.26 -9.86
N LEU A 151 2.46 3.53 -10.25
CA LEU A 151 1.49 4.09 -11.19
C LEU A 151 1.62 3.46 -12.58
N GLY A 152 2.85 3.23 -13.05
CA GLY A 152 3.11 2.51 -14.30
C GLY A 152 2.51 1.11 -14.28
N ALA A 153 2.76 0.36 -13.19
CA ALA A 153 2.21 -0.97 -13.00
C ALA A 153 0.68 -1.00 -12.90
N TRP A 154 0.08 -0.05 -12.18
CA TRP A 154 -1.38 0.07 -12.11
C TRP A 154 -1.99 0.27 -13.49
N ASN A 155 -1.39 1.13 -14.32
CA ASN A 155 -1.87 1.38 -15.68
C ASN A 155 -1.71 0.15 -16.57
N GLU A 156 -0.59 -0.58 -16.47
CA GLU A 156 -0.35 -1.84 -17.18
C GLU A 156 -1.41 -2.88 -16.80
N TYR A 157 -1.63 -3.08 -15.50
CA TYR A 157 -2.65 -3.97 -14.98
C TYR A 157 -4.06 -3.62 -15.49
N LEU A 158 -4.44 -2.33 -15.45
CA LEU A 158 -5.74 -1.91 -15.96
C LEU A 158 -5.91 -2.14 -17.46
N ALA A 159 -4.84 -1.95 -18.24
CA ALA A 159 -4.87 -2.06 -19.69
C ALA A 159 -4.85 -3.50 -20.20
N HIS A 160 -4.17 -4.40 -19.50
CA HIS A 160 -3.85 -5.74 -20.00
C HIS A 160 -4.39 -6.88 -19.15
N GLU A 161 -4.57 -6.68 -17.85
CA GLU A 161 -4.82 -7.79 -16.90
C GLU A 161 -6.22 -7.76 -16.27
N ASN A 162 -6.70 -6.57 -15.87
CA ASN A 162 -7.92 -6.40 -15.09
C ASN A 162 -9.18 -6.86 -15.84
N ASN A 163 -9.26 -6.63 -17.16
CA ASN A 163 -10.38 -7.04 -18.01
C ASN A 163 -11.78 -6.67 -17.46
N GLY A 164 -11.89 -5.56 -16.72
CA GLY A 164 -13.15 -5.08 -16.13
C GLY A 164 -13.50 -5.64 -14.76
N ARG A 165 -12.64 -6.46 -14.14
CA ARG A 165 -12.87 -7.11 -12.85
C ARG A 165 -12.83 -6.11 -11.69
N GLY A 166 -13.51 -6.46 -10.60
CA GLY A 166 -13.35 -5.78 -9.32
C GLY A 166 -11.92 -5.94 -8.79
N VAL A 167 -11.47 -5.00 -7.97
CA VAL A 167 -10.11 -4.99 -7.41
C VAL A 167 -10.09 -4.65 -5.93
N ILE A 168 -9.35 -5.46 -5.17
CA ILE A 168 -8.95 -5.18 -3.80
C ILE A 168 -7.54 -4.60 -3.82
N LEU A 169 -7.33 -3.47 -3.15
CA LEU A 169 -6.01 -2.86 -3.01
C LEU A 169 -5.40 -3.26 -1.68
N ILE A 170 -4.16 -3.73 -1.66
CA ILE A 170 -3.49 -4.20 -0.43
C ILE A 170 -2.17 -3.45 -0.30
N GLY A 171 -1.96 -2.77 0.81
CA GLY A 171 -0.72 -2.07 1.10
C GLY A 171 -0.33 -2.21 2.56
N HIS A 172 0.99 -2.19 2.79
CA HIS A 172 1.55 -2.01 4.13
C HIS A 172 2.63 -0.93 4.09
N SER A 173 2.72 -0.11 5.14
CA SER A 173 3.83 0.85 5.31
C SER A 173 4.06 1.75 4.08
N GLN A 174 5.22 1.65 3.43
CA GLN A 174 5.50 2.37 2.18
C GLN A 174 4.48 2.04 1.08
N GLY A 175 4.05 0.78 0.95
CA GLY A 175 3.01 0.38 0.00
C GLY A 175 1.67 1.04 0.28
N THR A 176 1.29 1.20 1.56
CA THR A 176 0.12 2.01 1.95
C THR A 176 0.28 3.46 1.53
N MET A 177 1.46 4.06 1.71
CA MET A 177 1.73 5.42 1.24
C MET A 177 1.61 5.54 -0.30
N MET A 178 2.08 4.55 -1.06
CA MET A 178 1.90 4.52 -2.52
C MET A 178 0.43 4.40 -2.91
N LEU A 179 -0.31 3.48 -2.27
CA LEU A 179 -1.73 3.25 -2.57
C LEU A 179 -2.62 4.40 -2.13
N ARG A 180 -2.32 5.09 -1.01
CA ARG A 180 -3.00 6.34 -0.65
C ARG A 180 -2.91 7.36 -1.77
N LYS A 181 -1.71 7.54 -2.34
CA LYS A 181 -1.53 8.48 -3.45
C LYS A 181 -2.21 8.01 -4.73
N LEU A 182 -2.11 6.72 -5.06
CA LEU A 182 -2.75 6.14 -6.24
C LEU A 182 -4.27 6.29 -6.17
N ILE A 183 -4.87 5.92 -5.04
CA ILE A 183 -6.31 6.04 -4.83
C ILE A 183 -6.72 7.50 -4.92
N ARG A 184 -6.05 8.39 -4.19
CA ARG A 184 -6.38 9.83 -4.17
C ARG A 184 -6.30 10.48 -5.55
N ASP A 185 -5.28 10.17 -6.34
CA ASP A 185 -5.01 10.86 -7.60
C ASP A 185 -5.73 10.19 -8.79
N GLN A 186 -5.93 8.87 -8.77
CA GLN A 186 -6.45 8.12 -9.92
C GLN A 186 -7.87 7.56 -9.70
N ILE A 187 -8.15 7.01 -8.51
CA ILE A 187 -9.37 6.23 -8.25
C ILE A 187 -10.47 7.11 -7.65
N ASP A 188 -10.20 7.79 -6.54
CA ASP A 188 -11.16 8.64 -5.82
C ASP A 188 -11.84 9.70 -6.71
N PRO A 189 -11.18 10.39 -7.67
CA PRO A 189 -11.88 11.33 -8.55
C PRO A 189 -12.62 10.67 -9.72
N ASN A 190 -12.39 9.37 -9.99
CA ASN A 190 -12.91 8.68 -11.16
C ASN A 190 -14.04 7.70 -10.80
N PRO A 191 -15.32 8.00 -11.12
CA PRO A 191 -16.44 7.15 -10.75
C PRO A 191 -16.37 5.74 -11.34
N GLU A 192 -15.78 5.54 -12.52
CA GLU A 192 -15.66 4.21 -13.14
C GLU A 192 -14.61 3.34 -12.43
N LEU A 193 -13.52 3.94 -11.94
CA LEU A 193 -12.55 3.21 -11.13
C LEU A 193 -13.08 2.96 -9.71
N ARG A 194 -13.84 3.89 -9.12
CA ARG A 194 -14.51 3.65 -7.82
C ARG A 194 -15.47 2.47 -7.89
N LYS A 195 -16.22 2.31 -8.98
CA LYS A 195 -17.11 1.13 -9.17
C LYS A 195 -16.35 -0.19 -9.17
N LYS A 196 -15.08 -0.21 -9.60
CA LYS A 196 -14.25 -1.41 -9.56
C LYS A 196 -13.65 -1.68 -8.19
N LEU A 197 -13.60 -0.70 -7.29
CA LEU A 197 -13.00 -0.87 -5.97
C LEU A 197 -13.90 -1.75 -5.10
N VAL A 198 -13.42 -2.95 -4.79
CA VAL A 198 -14.08 -3.89 -3.87
C VAL A 198 -13.77 -3.50 -2.43
N GLY A 199 -12.51 -3.16 -2.15
CA GLY A 199 -12.04 -2.70 -0.85
C GLY A 199 -10.56 -2.30 -0.93
N ALA A 200 -10.07 -1.59 0.08
CA ALA A 200 -8.66 -1.25 0.20
C ALA A 200 -8.13 -1.50 1.62
N PHE A 201 -7.20 -2.44 1.78
CA PHE A 201 -6.51 -2.78 3.02
C PHE A 201 -5.21 -1.98 3.10
N LEU A 202 -5.28 -0.81 3.73
CA LEU A 202 -4.19 0.17 3.83
C LEU A 202 -3.58 0.13 5.24
N MET A 203 -2.72 -0.86 5.45
CA MET A 203 -2.20 -1.25 6.76
C MET A 203 -0.93 -0.46 7.11
N GLY A 204 -0.70 -0.21 8.40
CA GLY A 204 0.55 0.40 8.87
C GLY A 204 0.85 1.75 8.20
N GLY A 205 -0.14 2.62 8.08
CA GLY A 205 0.03 3.91 7.43
C GLY A 205 -0.94 4.97 7.94
N ASN A 206 -0.61 6.24 7.70
CA ASN A 206 -1.37 7.39 8.18
C ASN A 206 -2.54 7.75 7.27
N VAL A 207 -3.43 6.81 6.96
CA VAL A 207 -4.67 7.11 6.20
C VAL A 207 -5.47 8.15 6.98
N THR A 208 -5.79 9.27 6.36
CA THR A 208 -6.43 10.42 6.98
C THR A 208 -7.91 10.50 6.64
N THR A 209 -8.73 10.74 7.66
CA THR A 209 -10.09 11.25 7.48
C THR A 209 -10.24 12.66 8.04
N ALA A 210 -11.27 13.42 7.62
CA ALA A 210 -11.67 14.62 8.36
C ALA A 210 -12.15 14.18 9.75
N ARG A 211 -11.91 15.00 10.78
CA ARG A 211 -12.28 14.65 12.16
C ARG A 211 -13.78 14.32 12.27
N GLY A 212 -14.09 13.16 12.85
CA GLY A 212 -15.47 12.68 13.03
C GLY A 212 -16.18 12.28 11.73
N SER A 213 -15.44 12.10 10.63
CA SER A 213 -15.97 11.71 9.32
C SER A 213 -15.27 10.44 8.82
N THR A 214 -15.96 9.71 7.93
CA THR A 214 -15.39 8.56 7.20
C THR A 214 -14.68 8.97 5.91
N VAL A 215 -14.88 10.22 5.46
CA VAL A 215 -14.28 10.85 4.28
C VAL A 215 -13.67 12.22 4.61
N GLY A 216 -13.06 12.86 3.62
CA GLY A 216 -12.28 14.09 3.78
C GLY A 216 -10.88 13.74 4.29
N GLY A 217 -9.82 14.47 3.97
CA GLY A 217 -8.46 13.92 4.12
C GLY A 217 -8.03 13.25 2.84
N ASP A 218 -7.54 12.00 2.92
CA ASP A 218 -6.96 11.28 1.77
C ASP A 218 -7.94 11.13 0.62
N PHE A 219 -9.21 10.85 0.91
CA PHE A 219 -10.24 10.56 -0.09
C PHE A 219 -11.48 11.42 0.15
N GLN A 220 -12.06 11.95 -0.91
CA GLN A 220 -13.28 12.76 -0.84
C GLN A 220 -14.55 11.92 -1.04
N ASN A 221 -14.45 10.78 -1.74
CA ASN A 221 -15.59 9.98 -2.16
C ASN A 221 -15.53 8.52 -1.68
N ILE A 222 -14.34 8.02 -1.35
CA ILE A 222 -14.15 6.66 -0.81
C ILE A 222 -14.08 6.75 0.72
N PRO A 223 -15.06 6.19 1.45
CA PRO A 223 -15.04 6.19 2.92
C PRO A 223 -14.09 5.14 3.48
N VAL A 224 -13.72 5.30 4.75
CA VAL A 224 -13.24 4.17 5.56
C VAL A 224 -14.42 3.28 5.95
N CYS A 225 -14.17 1.97 6.03
CA CYS A 225 -15.20 0.99 6.38
C CYS A 225 -15.64 1.14 7.84
N THR A 226 -16.93 0.94 8.09
CA THR A 226 -17.56 1.11 9.40
C THR A 226 -18.39 -0.08 9.86
N GLU A 227 -18.87 -0.91 8.92
CA GLU A 227 -19.73 -2.04 9.23
C GLU A 227 -19.36 -3.31 8.47
N GLN A 228 -19.93 -4.42 8.91
CA GLN A 228 -19.66 -5.74 8.37
C GLN A 228 -20.07 -5.84 6.89
N GLY A 229 -19.15 -6.30 6.05
CA GLY A 229 -19.37 -6.51 4.62
C GLY A 229 -19.44 -5.24 3.78
N GLU A 230 -19.24 -4.04 4.35
CA GLU A 230 -19.23 -2.80 3.57
C GLU A 230 -18.16 -2.86 2.47
N SER A 231 -18.55 -2.78 1.19
CA SER A 231 -17.65 -2.78 0.03
C SER A 231 -17.38 -1.36 -0.49
N GLY A 232 -16.30 -1.18 -1.25
CA GLY A 232 -15.94 0.11 -1.84
C GLY A 232 -15.38 1.12 -0.82
N CYS A 233 -14.89 0.61 0.31
CA CYS A 233 -14.35 1.39 1.42
C CYS A 233 -12.93 0.94 1.80
N VAL A 234 -12.29 1.72 2.66
CA VAL A 234 -10.91 1.51 3.12
C VAL A 234 -10.88 0.91 4.52
N VAL A 235 -10.21 -0.23 4.67
CA VAL A 235 -9.78 -0.80 5.94
C VAL A 235 -8.38 -0.26 6.24
N ALA A 236 -8.21 0.42 7.36
CA ALA A 236 -6.93 1.01 7.72
C ALA A 236 -6.75 1.05 9.23
N TYR A 237 -5.59 0.56 9.69
CA TYR A 237 -5.12 0.73 11.05
C TYR A 237 -3.60 0.50 11.11
N SER A 238 -2.98 1.01 12.17
CA SER A 238 -1.67 0.59 12.65
C SER A 238 -1.85 -0.04 14.03
N THR A 239 -0.99 -0.96 14.42
CA THR A 239 -1.13 -1.73 15.67
C THR A 239 -0.20 -1.25 16.78
N ALA A 240 -0.64 -1.41 18.03
CA ALA A 240 0.17 -1.17 19.21
C ALA A 240 -0.27 -2.08 20.37
N VAL A 241 0.65 -2.36 21.31
CA VAL A 241 0.32 -3.07 22.56
C VAL A 241 0.23 -2.13 23.76
N ALA A 242 0.72 -0.91 23.63
CA ALA A 242 0.65 0.12 24.64
C ALA A 242 0.29 1.49 24.05
N ASP A 243 -0.10 2.42 24.90
CA ASP A 243 -0.38 3.81 24.49
C ASP A 243 0.92 4.46 23.97
N PRO A 244 0.95 4.90 22.70
CA PRO A 244 2.15 5.51 22.15
C PRO A 244 2.38 6.89 22.77
N THR A 245 3.60 7.13 23.22
CA THR A 245 4.05 8.48 23.64
C THR A 245 4.51 9.28 22.42
N VAL A 246 5.30 8.65 21.54
CA VAL A 246 5.75 9.17 20.26
C VAL A 246 5.71 8.04 19.25
N SER A 247 5.08 8.28 18.09
CA SER A 247 5.04 7.32 16.98
C SER A 247 5.06 8.05 15.64
N LEU A 248 5.59 7.40 14.62
CA LEU A 248 5.46 7.84 13.22
C LEU A 248 4.04 7.63 12.69
N PHE A 249 3.23 6.82 13.38
CA PHE A 249 1.89 6.44 12.97
C PHE A 249 0.82 6.92 13.94
N GLY A 250 -0.41 6.96 13.45
CA GLY A 250 -1.60 7.15 14.28
C GLY A 250 -1.91 8.60 14.66
N ASN A 251 -1.01 9.56 14.41
CA ASN A 251 -1.28 10.98 14.71
C ASN A 251 -1.00 11.90 13.52
N SER A 252 -2.08 12.44 12.93
CA SER A 252 -2.03 13.33 11.78
C SER A 252 -1.27 14.64 12.03
N SER A 253 -1.19 15.11 13.28
CA SER A 253 -0.52 16.38 13.62
C SER A 253 1.01 16.25 13.66
N PHE A 254 1.52 15.02 13.84
CA PHE A 254 2.95 14.72 13.89
C PHE A 254 3.42 13.88 12.69
N ASP A 255 2.56 13.73 11.68
CA ASP A 255 2.81 12.91 10.50
C ASP A 255 3.85 13.55 9.57
N ALA A 256 5.07 13.02 9.64
CA ALA A 256 6.18 13.41 8.78
C ALA A 256 6.23 12.64 7.45
N LEU A 257 5.49 11.54 7.32
CA LEU A 257 5.56 10.64 6.16
C LEU A 257 4.63 11.10 5.03
N SER A 258 3.39 11.47 5.36
CA SER A 258 2.41 11.93 4.36
C SER A 258 2.89 13.11 3.50
N PRO A 259 3.53 14.16 4.06
CA PRO A 259 4.01 15.30 3.27
C PRO A 259 5.02 14.94 2.18
N VAL A 260 5.84 13.89 2.38
CA VAL A 260 6.83 13.42 1.37
C VAL A 260 6.16 13.07 0.03
N MET A 261 4.88 12.71 0.08
CA MET A 261 4.05 12.32 -1.08
C MET A 261 2.95 13.33 -1.42
N GLY A 262 2.93 14.48 -0.74
CA GLY A 262 1.86 15.47 -0.88
C GLY A 262 0.50 14.97 -0.38
N LEU A 263 0.50 14.00 0.54
CA LEU A 263 -0.71 13.47 1.16
C LEU A 263 -1.14 14.37 2.33
N PRO A 264 -2.44 14.45 2.64
CA PRO A 264 -2.95 15.29 3.72
C PRO A 264 -2.35 14.92 5.07
N SER A 265 -2.03 15.93 5.86
CA SER A 265 -1.64 15.82 7.27
C SER A 265 -1.99 17.10 8.03
N GLY A 266 -1.81 17.09 9.34
CA GLY A 266 -2.07 18.22 10.23
C GLY A 266 -3.33 18.09 11.08
N PRO A 267 -3.57 19.08 11.96
CA PRO A 267 -4.55 19.00 13.05
C PRO A 267 -6.02 18.94 12.61
N GLY A 268 -6.32 19.32 11.36
CA GLY A 268 -7.67 19.23 10.77
C GLY A 268 -8.12 17.80 10.46
N TYR A 269 -7.20 16.84 10.47
CA TYR A 269 -7.47 15.44 10.15
C TYR A 269 -7.32 14.55 11.39
N GLN A 270 -7.79 13.31 11.27
CA GLN A 270 -7.49 12.20 12.18
C GLN A 270 -6.93 11.02 11.36
N ILE A 271 -6.16 10.13 12.00
CA ILE A 271 -5.78 8.87 11.36
C ILE A 271 -6.93 7.87 11.47
N ALA A 272 -7.23 7.19 10.38
CA ALA A 272 -8.22 6.13 10.33
C ALA A 272 -7.80 4.95 11.22
N CYS A 273 -8.76 4.42 11.95
CA CYS A 273 -8.64 3.13 12.61
C CYS A 273 -9.98 2.43 12.43
N THR A 274 -9.99 1.38 11.61
CA THR A 274 -11.16 0.54 11.35
C THR A 274 -11.02 -0.76 12.12
N ASP A 275 -11.96 -1.05 13.01
CA ASP A 275 -11.87 -2.22 13.89
C ASP A 275 -12.17 -3.52 13.13
N PRO A 276 -11.19 -4.42 12.91
CA PRO A 276 -11.42 -5.64 12.15
C PRO A 276 -12.45 -6.56 12.81
N ALA A 277 -12.62 -6.53 14.14
CA ALA A 277 -13.63 -7.36 14.81
C ALA A 277 -15.05 -6.91 14.44
N VAL A 278 -15.26 -5.60 14.32
CA VAL A 278 -16.54 -5.03 13.85
C VAL A 278 -16.75 -5.36 12.37
N LEU A 279 -15.74 -5.12 11.53
CA LEU A 279 -15.85 -5.32 10.08
C LEU A 279 -16.02 -6.79 9.66
N SER A 280 -15.50 -7.72 10.45
CA SER A 280 -15.68 -9.16 10.18
C SER A 280 -16.94 -9.74 10.81
N GLY A 281 -17.54 -9.04 11.78
CA GLY A 281 -18.60 -9.58 12.64
C GLY A 281 -18.13 -10.66 13.62
N ASN A 282 -16.82 -10.86 13.78
CA ASN A 282 -16.24 -11.86 14.68
C ASN A 282 -15.37 -11.18 15.75
N THR A 283 -15.69 -11.42 17.02
CA THR A 283 -14.97 -10.87 18.18
C THR A 283 -14.07 -11.88 18.89
N ASP A 284 -13.90 -13.08 18.33
CA ASP A 284 -13.10 -14.13 18.95
C ASP A 284 -11.62 -13.71 19.06
N PRO A 285 -10.86 -14.24 20.02
CA PRO A 285 -9.44 -13.98 20.08
C PRO A 285 -8.70 -14.46 18.83
N VAL A 286 -7.73 -13.67 18.34
CA VAL A 286 -6.96 -13.97 17.13
C VAL A 286 -5.48 -14.16 17.43
N GLY A 287 -4.80 -15.00 16.64
CA GLY A 287 -3.35 -15.17 16.67
C GLY A 287 -2.63 -14.40 15.56
N LEU A 288 -1.29 -14.42 15.63
CA LEU A 288 -0.44 -14.09 14.48
C LEU A 288 -0.38 -15.29 13.55
N THR A 289 -0.70 -15.08 12.27
CA THR A 289 -0.58 -16.12 11.24
C THR A 289 0.44 -15.71 10.19
N ILE A 290 1.44 -16.56 9.98
CA ILE A 290 2.57 -16.33 9.08
C ILE A 290 2.84 -17.58 8.23
N PRO A 291 3.57 -17.45 7.10
CA PRO A 291 4.10 -18.61 6.40
C PRO A 291 4.98 -19.46 7.32
N SER A 292 4.84 -20.79 7.24
CA SER A 292 5.68 -21.72 8.00
C SER A 292 7.14 -21.73 7.53
N SER A 293 7.37 -21.33 6.27
CA SER A 293 8.70 -21.10 5.74
C SER A 293 9.32 -19.85 6.37
N PRO A 294 10.61 -19.89 6.74
CA PRO A 294 11.26 -18.75 7.39
C PRO A 294 11.35 -17.57 6.43
N PHE A 295 11.20 -16.36 6.97
CA PHE A 295 11.50 -15.13 6.24
C PHE A 295 12.99 -15.10 5.85
N ALA A 296 13.32 -14.65 4.64
CA ALA A 296 14.71 -14.57 4.18
C ALA A 296 15.60 -13.76 5.14
N PHE A 297 16.83 -14.23 5.36
CA PHE A 297 17.74 -13.55 6.29
C PHE A 297 18.08 -12.14 5.81
N GLY A 298 17.82 -11.16 6.69
CA GLY A 298 17.94 -9.74 6.40
C GLY A 298 17.53 -8.87 7.59
N ILE A 299 17.47 -7.55 7.40
CA ILE A 299 17.09 -6.61 8.47
C ILE A 299 15.70 -6.96 9.02
N ILE A 300 14.73 -7.23 8.13
CA ILE A 300 13.35 -7.55 8.53
C ILE A 300 13.28 -8.84 9.35
N SER A 301 14.00 -9.91 8.97
CA SER A 301 14.00 -11.16 9.74
C SER A 301 14.57 -10.98 11.15
N VAL A 302 15.58 -10.11 11.32
CA VAL A 302 16.17 -9.82 12.62
C VAL A 302 15.18 -9.04 13.48
N LEU A 303 14.48 -8.07 12.90
CA LEU A 303 13.45 -7.32 13.60
C LEU A 303 12.27 -8.22 13.99
N LEU A 304 11.79 -9.09 13.11
CA LEU A 304 10.73 -10.07 13.42
C LEU A 304 11.12 -10.98 14.59
N GLY A 305 12.38 -11.44 14.62
CA GLY A 305 12.91 -12.23 15.73
C GLY A 305 12.99 -11.45 17.05
N TYR A 306 13.18 -10.14 17.01
CA TYR A 306 13.13 -9.30 18.21
C TYR A 306 11.70 -8.97 18.64
N THR A 307 10.81 -8.62 17.70
CA THR A 307 9.48 -8.08 17.98
C THR A 307 8.47 -9.18 18.23
N SER A 308 8.23 -9.99 17.21
CA SER A 308 7.06 -10.85 17.11
C SER A 308 7.38 -12.25 17.60
N PHE A 309 8.64 -12.67 17.42
CA PHE A 309 9.09 -14.04 17.66
C PHE A 309 10.37 -14.14 18.52
N PRO A 310 10.44 -13.52 19.72
CA PRO A 310 11.61 -13.56 20.60
C PRO A 310 12.06 -14.96 21.03
N HIS A 311 11.20 -15.98 20.94
CA HIS A 311 11.54 -17.37 21.21
C HIS A 311 11.76 -18.23 19.95
N GLY A 312 11.84 -17.59 18.78
CA GLY A 312 12.01 -18.24 17.48
C GLY A 312 10.73 -18.19 16.63
N ALA A 313 10.92 -18.09 15.31
CA ALA A 313 9.81 -18.04 14.37
C ALA A 313 9.01 -19.35 14.42
N PRO A 314 7.67 -19.28 14.53
CA PRO A 314 6.82 -20.45 14.55
C PRO A 314 6.87 -21.16 13.19
N THR A 315 6.80 -22.47 13.19
CA THR A 315 6.80 -23.27 11.96
C THR A 315 6.03 -24.57 12.17
N SER A 316 5.56 -25.17 11.08
CA SER A 316 4.82 -26.42 11.05
C SER A 316 5.01 -27.12 9.70
N ALA A 317 4.39 -28.29 9.53
CA ALA A 317 4.36 -28.99 8.25
C ALA A 317 3.41 -28.35 7.23
N SER A 318 2.51 -27.47 7.69
CA SER A 318 1.57 -26.76 6.82
C SER A 318 2.21 -25.57 6.10
N SER A 319 1.57 -25.05 5.07
CA SER A 319 2.03 -23.81 4.41
C SER A 319 2.01 -22.61 5.37
N TRP A 320 1.01 -22.54 6.26
CA TRP A 320 0.85 -21.49 7.26
C TRP A 320 0.88 -22.01 8.69
N THR A 321 1.33 -21.16 9.60
CA THR A 321 1.31 -21.42 11.03
C THR A 321 0.69 -20.24 11.78
N THR A 322 -0.33 -20.52 12.59
CA THR A 322 -0.87 -19.59 13.58
C THR A 322 -0.21 -19.88 14.94
N ILE A 323 0.34 -18.86 15.59
CA ILE A 323 0.96 -19.03 16.92
C ILE A 323 -0.05 -19.43 18.00
N ALA A 324 0.43 -19.94 19.13
CA ALA A 324 -0.45 -20.36 20.22
C ALA A 324 -1.10 -19.17 20.94
N GLU A 325 -0.36 -18.06 21.05
CA GLU A 325 -0.85 -16.85 21.67
C GLU A 325 -2.09 -16.30 20.95
N ARG A 326 -3.02 -15.81 21.77
CA ARG A 326 -4.27 -15.20 21.32
C ARG A 326 -4.35 -13.79 21.85
N THR A 327 -4.95 -12.93 21.05
CA THR A 327 -5.09 -11.51 21.32
C THR A 327 -6.52 -11.07 21.13
N VAL A 328 -6.90 -10.06 21.89
CA VAL A 328 -8.11 -9.28 21.66
C VAL A 328 -7.73 -7.81 21.63
N GLY A 329 -8.46 -7.02 20.87
CA GLY A 329 -8.12 -5.62 20.67
C GLY A 329 -9.26 -4.83 20.06
N GLY A 330 -9.04 -3.52 19.96
CA GLY A 330 -9.97 -2.59 19.35
C GLY A 330 -9.32 -1.26 19.04
N CYS A 331 -9.99 -0.44 18.25
CA CYS A 331 -9.50 0.89 17.92
C CYS A 331 -9.58 1.85 19.12
N THR A 332 -8.46 2.48 19.46
CA THR A 332 -8.37 3.48 20.54
C THR A 332 -7.96 4.85 20.00
N ASP A 333 -8.23 5.90 20.76
CA ASP A 333 -7.78 7.28 20.50
C ASP A 333 -7.23 7.86 21.79
N THR A 334 -5.90 7.89 21.90
CA THR A 334 -5.19 8.36 23.10
C THR A 334 -4.29 9.53 22.70
N ASN A 335 -4.61 10.73 23.21
CA ASN A 335 -3.88 11.97 22.91
C ASN A 335 -3.75 12.26 21.39
N GLY A 336 -4.75 11.86 20.59
CA GLY A 336 -4.75 12.02 19.15
C GLY A 336 -3.98 10.96 18.37
N TYR A 337 -3.38 9.97 19.05
CA TYR A 337 -2.88 8.76 18.44
C TYR A 337 -4.01 7.73 18.33
N ARG A 338 -4.31 7.30 17.10
CA ARG A 338 -5.35 6.32 16.80
C ARG A 338 -4.71 5.03 16.29
N PHE A 339 -4.89 3.95 17.04
CA PHE A 339 -4.30 2.63 16.79
C PHE A 339 -5.32 1.53 17.03
N TYR A 340 -5.13 0.39 16.36
CA TYR A 340 -5.71 -0.87 16.80
C TYR A 340 -4.85 -1.40 17.95
N GLN A 341 -5.33 -1.21 19.17
CA GLN A 341 -4.60 -1.62 20.36
C GLN A 341 -5.04 -3.03 20.77
N PHE A 342 -4.09 -3.92 20.95
CA PHE A 342 -4.36 -5.32 21.30
C PHE A 342 -3.54 -5.77 22.50
N HIS A 343 -4.04 -6.80 23.19
CA HIS A 343 -3.34 -7.45 24.30
C HIS A 343 -3.54 -8.96 24.24
N LEU A 344 -2.60 -9.69 24.84
CA LEU A 344 -2.70 -11.13 24.99
C LEU A 344 -3.87 -11.51 25.90
N THR A 345 -4.60 -12.56 25.54
CA THR A 345 -5.63 -13.14 26.42
C THR A 345 -5.01 -13.88 27.60
N ASP A 346 -3.81 -14.43 27.41
CA ASP A 346 -2.97 -14.98 28.48
C ASP A 346 -1.73 -14.09 28.68
N PRO A 347 -1.64 -13.34 29.81
CA PRO A 347 -0.53 -12.43 30.06
C PRO A 347 0.81 -13.16 30.31
N THR A 348 0.81 -14.49 30.46
CA THR A 348 2.02 -15.29 30.60
C THR A 348 2.57 -15.79 29.26
N GLY A 349 1.82 -15.61 28.17
CA GLY A 349 2.23 -15.95 26.82
C GLY A 349 3.38 -15.08 26.30
N GLN A 350 3.92 -15.44 25.14
CA GLN A 350 4.99 -14.66 24.51
C GLN A 350 4.52 -13.24 24.17
N PRO A 351 5.20 -12.19 24.67
CA PRO A 351 4.85 -10.81 24.35
C PRO A 351 5.24 -10.46 22.91
N VAL A 352 4.54 -9.47 22.34
CA VAL A 352 4.97 -8.76 21.14
C VAL A 352 5.71 -7.50 21.58
N ASN A 353 6.99 -7.37 21.24
CA ASN A 353 7.77 -6.18 21.56
C ASN A 353 7.53 -5.07 20.55
N GLU A 354 7.47 -3.83 21.02
CA GLU A 354 7.37 -2.64 20.17
C GLU A 354 8.75 -2.18 19.68
N LEU A 355 8.79 -1.69 18.44
CA LEU A 355 9.92 -0.95 17.91
C LEU A 355 9.77 0.54 18.23
N PRO A 356 10.85 1.23 18.64
CA PRO A 356 10.82 2.67 18.84
C PRO A 356 10.26 3.39 17.63
N LEU A 357 9.27 4.27 17.82
CA LEU A 357 8.54 5.02 16.78
C LEU A 357 7.64 4.20 15.82
N PHE A 358 7.77 2.87 15.81
CA PHE A 358 7.02 1.99 14.93
C PHE A 358 6.02 1.10 15.68
N ASN A 359 6.00 1.09 17.02
CA ASN A 359 5.09 0.23 17.79
C ASN A 359 5.18 -1.25 17.31
N THR A 360 4.05 -1.91 17.07
CA THR A 360 4.00 -3.29 16.58
C THR A 360 3.85 -3.39 15.05
N HIS A 361 4.32 -2.39 14.30
CA HIS A 361 4.14 -2.25 12.84
C HIS A 361 4.44 -3.48 11.98
N LEU A 362 5.33 -4.37 12.42
CA LEU A 362 5.64 -5.61 11.69
C LEU A 362 4.53 -6.66 11.72
N VAL A 363 3.49 -6.48 12.52
CA VAL A 363 2.35 -7.41 12.62
C VAL A 363 1.02 -6.81 12.18
N ASP A 364 0.99 -5.59 11.64
CA ASP A 364 -0.26 -4.91 11.26
C ASP A 364 -1.17 -5.76 10.34
N VAL A 365 -0.55 -6.56 9.45
CA VAL A 365 -1.25 -7.46 8.53
C VAL A 365 -1.48 -8.86 9.14
N ASN A 366 -0.44 -9.42 9.77
CA ASN A 366 -0.44 -10.82 10.20
C ASN A 366 -1.22 -11.08 11.50
N LEU A 367 -1.52 -10.04 12.28
CA LEU A 367 -2.38 -10.11 13.46
C LEU A 367 -3.85 -10.28 13.05
N GLY A 368 -4.39 -11.46 13.33
CA GLY A 368 -5.75 -11.78 12.89
C GLY A 368 -5.90 -11.81 11.38
N TYR A 369 -4.89 -12.34 10.67
CA TYR A 369 -4.88 -12.34 9.20
C TYR A 369 -6.15 -13.01 8.60
N ASP A 370 -6.66 -14.10 9.20
CA ASP A 370 -7.94 -14.71 8.79
C ASP A 370 -9.13 -13.77 8.84
N ARG A 371 -9.11 -12.83 9.79
CA ARG A 371 -10.15 -11.82 9.91
C ARG A 371 -10.11 -10.85 8.73
N LEU A 372 -8.92 -10.49 8.25
CA LEU A 372 -8.77 -9.67 7.04
C LEU A 372 -9.24 -10.41 5.79
N ILE A 373 -8.96 -11.72 5.69
CA ILE A 373 -9.46 -12.55 4.59
C ILE A 373 -10.99 -12.62 4.61
N SER A 374 -11.60 -12.84 5.78
CA SER A 374 -13.05 -12.84 5.91
C SER A 374 -13.68 -11.49 5.56
N ILE A 375 -13.04 -10.36 5.91
CA ILE A 375 -13.51 -9.04 5.48
C ILE A 375 -13.43 -8.93 3.95
N ALA A 376 -12.33 -9.35 3.33
CA ALA A 376 -12.18 -9.31 1.86
C ALA A 376 -13.22 -10.17 1.14
N GLU A 377 -13.52 -11.37 1.66
CA GLU A 377 -14.57 -12.25 1.17
C GLU A 377 -15.94 -11.56 1.22
N GLN A 378 -16.33 -11.04 2.39
CA GLN A 378 -17.62 -10.36 2.58
C GLN A 378 -17.75 -9.10 1.70
N GLN A 379 -16.66 -8.34 1.54
CA GLN A 379 -16.61 -7.19 0.63
C GLN A 379 -16.80 -7.62 -0.83
N THR A 380 -16.20 -8.73 -1.22
CA THR A 380 -16.29 -9.28 -2.57
C THR A 380 -17.71 -9.73 -2.87
N GLU A 381 -18.35 -10.48 -1.96
CA GLU A 381 -19.74 -10.93 -2.11
C GLU A 381 -20.70 -9.74 -2.27
N ASN A 382 -20.60 -8.73 -1.41
CA ASN A 382 -21.46 -7.56 -1.45
C ASN A 382 -21.19 -6.67 -2.68
N TRP A 383 -19.94 -6.56 -3.10
CA TRP A 383 -19.59 -5.87 -4.34
C TRP A 383 -20.21 -6.56 -5.55
N GLN A 384 -20.10 -7.88 -5.66
CA GLN A 384 -20.69 -8.65 -6.76
C GLN A 384 -22.22 -8.57 -6.78
N ALA A 385 -22.87 -8.53 -5.61
CA ALA A 385 -24.31 -8.35 -5.50
C ALA A 385 -24.79 -6.96 -5.97
N SER A 386 -23.88 -5.98 -6.01
CA SER A 386 -24.16 -4.58 -6.36
C SER A 386 -23.67 -4.16 -7.75
N ALA A 387 -22.88 -5.02 -8.43
CA ALA A 387 -22.15 -4.73 -9.66
C ALA A 387 -22.98 -4.80 -10.95
#